data_AF-A0A961MGK5-F1
#
_entry.id   AF-A0A961MGK5-F1
#
_cell.length_a   1.000
_cell.length_b   1.000
_cell.length_c   1.000
_cell.angle_alpha   90.00
_cell.angle_beta   90.00
_cell.angle_gamma   90.00
#
_symmetry.space_group_name_H-M   'P 1'
#
loop_
_entity.id
_entity.type
_entity.pdbx_description
1 polymer ?
#
loop_
_entity_poly.entity_id
_entity_poly.type
_entity_poly.pdbx_seq_one_letter_code
_entity_poly.pdbx_strand_id
1 'polypeptide(L)'
;MTDPVTRAAEVLKEHRESIDRLDAVLIYTLAERFSHTQAVGRLKAEHMLPPSDPAREARQIARLERMAEESGLDPAFARKFLNFVISEVIRHHEQFQN
;
A
#
# COMPACT_ATOMS: atom_id res chain seq x y z
N MET A 1 -20.71 -1.79 38.96
CA MET A 1 -20.09 -0.72 38.15
C MET A 1 -18.62 -1.06 38.02
N THR A 2 -18.16 -1.43 36.83
CA THR A 2 -16.73 -1.54 36.54
C THR A 2 -16.10 -0.15 36.65
N ASP A 3 -14.92 -0.08 37.25
CA ASP A 3 -14.16 1.18 37.37
C ASP A 3 -13.82 1.71 35.95
N PRO A 4 -13.77 3.04 35.74
CA PRO A 4 -13.47 3.63 34.44
C PRO A 4 -12.21 3.08 33.75
N VAL A 5 -11.19 2.67 34.51
CA VAL A 5 -9.96 2.08 33.95
C VAL A 5 -10.24 0.72 33.32
N THR A 6 -11.01 -0.15 34.00
CA THR A 6 -11.41 -1.45 33.46
C THR A 6 -12.21 -1.29 32.17
N ARG A 7 -13.17 -0.34 32.16
CA ARG A 7 -13.97 -0.07 30.96
C ARG A 7 -13.13 0.44 29.80
N ALA A 8 -12.16 1.32 30.06
CA ALA A 8 -11.24 1.81 29.03
C ALA A 8 -10.37 0.68 28.45
N ALA A 9 -9.92 -0.25 29.30
CA ALA A 9 -9.12 -1.40 28.85
C ALA A 9 -9.90 -2.35 27.93
N GLU A 10 -11.19 -2.58 28.21
CA GLU A 10 -12.08 -3.37 27.34
C GLU A 10 -12.25 -2.72 25.96
N VAL A 11 -12.57 -1.42 25.92
CA VAL A 11 -12.75 -0.66 24.67
C VAL A 11 -11.44 -0.62 23.87
N LEU A 12 -10.30 -0.44 24.53
CA LEU A 12 -8.99 -0.49 23.89
C LEU A 12 -8.71 -1.86 23.26
N LYS A 13 -9.09 -2.94 23.94
CA LYS A 13 -8.95 -4.30 23.42
C LYS A 13 -9.77 -4.49 22.14
N GLU A 14 -11.02 -4.08 22.12
CA GLU A 14 -11.91 -4.17 20.94
C GLU A 14 -11.36 -3.39 19.73
N HIS A 15 -10.81 -2.20 19.97
CA HIS A 15 -10.16 -1.42 18.92
C HIS A 15 -8.92 -2.12 18.37
N ARG A 16 -8.06 -2.68 19.23
CA ARG A 16 -6.85 -3.41 18.81
C ARG A 16 -7.18 -4.65 18.00
N GLU A 17 -8.17 -5.43 18.42
CA GLU A 17 -8.63 -6.57 17.62
C GLU A 17 -9.13 -6.15 16.24
N SER A 18 -9.73 -4.96 16.13
CA SER A 18 -10.16 -4.41 14.83
C SER A 18 -8.97 -3.95 13.98
N ILE A 19 -7.95 -3.36 14.59
CA ILE A 19 -6.70 -2.97 13.92
C ILE A 19 -5.99 -4.22 13.38
N ASP A 20 -5.84 -5.27 14.19
CA ASP A 20 -5.17 -6.51 13.78
C ASP A 20 -5.85 -7.15 12.55
N ARG A 21 -7.19 -7.08 12.48
CA ARG A 21 -7.95 -7.54 11.31
C ARG A 21 -7.69 -6.68 10.07
N LEU A 22 -7.62 -5.36 10.23
CA LEU A 22 -7.33 -4.45 9.12
C LEU A 22 -5.89 -4.62 8.62
N ASP A 23 -4.93 -4.83 9.53
CA ASP A 23 -3.54 -5.09 9.18
C ASP A 23 -3.40 -6.36 8.35
N ALA A 24 -4.13 -7.42 8.68
CA ALA A 24 -4.19 -8.62 7.85
C ALA A 24 -4.70 -8.31 6.42
N VAL A 25 -5.78 -7.53 6.30
CA VAL A 25 -6.30 -7.10 4.98
C VAL A 25 -5.26 -6.30 4.21
N LEU A 26 -4.55 -5.38 4.87
CA LEU A 26 -3.49 -4.58 4.23
C LEU A 26 -2.36 -5.47 3.69
N ILE A 27 -1.89 -6.43 4.48
CA ILE A 27 -0.80 -7.33 4.08
C ILE A 27 -1.22 -8.24 2.92
N TYR A 28 -2.38 -8.88 2.99
CA TYR A 28 -2.84 -9.75 1.89
C TYR A 28 -3.10 -8.96 0.61
N THR A 29 -3.67 -7.75 0.71
CA THR A 29 -3.88 -6.86 -0.44
C THR A 29 -2.56 -6.44 -1.08
N LEU A 30 -1.55 -6.11 -0.26
CA LEU A 30 -0.22 -5.79 -0.76
C LEU A 30 0.42 -7.00 -1.45
N ALA A 31 0.32 -8.20 -0.88
CA ALA A 31 0.84 -9.43 -1.48
C ALA A 31 0.25 -9.67 -2.88
N GLU A 32 -1.07 -9.56 -3.02
CA GLU A 32 -1.76 -9.68 -4.31
C GLU A 32 -1.29 -8.58 -5.29
N ARG A 33 -1.24 -7.32 -4.84
CA ARG A 33 -0.73 -6.21 -5.65
C ARG A 33 0.69 -6.47 -6.14
N PHE A 34 1.58 -6.96 -5.26
CA PHE A 34 2.96 -7.26 -5.63
C PHE A 34 3.05 -8.40 -6.64
N SER A 35 2.22 -9.45 -6.52
CA SER A 35 2.13 -10.53 -7.51
C SER A 35 1.82 -9.99 -8.92
N HIS A 36 0.83 -9.10 -9.03
CA HIS A 36 0.53 -8.44 -10.31
C HIS A 36 1.70 -7.60 -10.82
N THR A 37 2.35 -6.82 -9.95
CA THR A 37 3.49 -6.03 -10.39
C THR A 37 4.68 -6.89 -10.82
N GLN A 38 4.91 -8.07 -10.23
CA GLN A 38 5.93 -9.00 -10.71
C GLN A 38 5.60 -9.54 -12.10
N ALA A 39 4.33 -9.88 -12.36
CA ALA A 39 3.89 -10.29 -13.69
C ALA A 39 4.10 -9.17 -14.72
N VAL A 40 3.77 -7.92 -14.37
CA VAL A 40 4.08 -6.75 -15.20
C VAL A 40 5.58 -6.59 -15.43
N GLY A 41 6.41 -6.80 -14.41
CA GLY A 41 7.87 -6.72 -14.52
C GLY A 41 8.43 -7.75 -15.49
N ARG A 42 7.98 -9.02 -15.40
CA ARG A 42 8.35 -10.08 -16.35
C ARG A 42 7.93 -9.74 -17.78
N LEU A 43 6.70 -9.27 -17.97
CA LEU A 43 6.19 -8.85 -19.28
C LEU A 43 7.01 -7.68 -19.86
N LYS A 44 7.36 -6.70 -19.03
CA LYS A 44 8.21 -5.58 -19.45
C LYS A 44 9.59 -6.07 -19.88
N ALA A 45 10.20 -6.96 -19.13
CA ALA A 45 11.49 -7.55 -19.47
C ALA A 45 11.45 -8.32 -20.80
N GLU A 46 10.44 -9.17 -21.00
CA GLU A 46 10.22 -9.94 -22.24
C GLU A 46 10.13 -9.04 -23.48
N HIS A 47 9.53 -7.87 -23.35
CA HIS A 47 9.34 -6.92 -24.45
C HIS A 47 10.33 -5.74 -24.45
N MET A 48 11.42 -5.81 -23.68
CA MET A 48 12.44 -4.74 -23.57
C MET A 48 11.84 -3.35 -23.21
N LEU A 49 10.75 -3.35 -22.43
CA LEU A 49 10.12 -2.13 -21.93
C LEU A 49 10.81 -1.65 -20.65
N PRO A 50 10.88 -0.33 -20.40
CA PRO A 50 11.54 0.20 -19.22
C PRO A 50 10.81 -0.17 -17.92
N PRO A 51 11.54 -0.39 -16.81
CA PRO A 51 10.98 -0.77 -15.52
C PRO A 51 10.14 0.37 -14.92
N SER A 52 10.61 1.61 -15.05
CA SER A 52 9.87 2.82 -14.68
C SER A 52 9.00 3.34 -15.83
N ASP A 53 7.85 3.93 -15.48
CA ASP A 53 7.00 4.74 -16.36
C ASP A 53 6.56 5.98 -15.56
N PRO A 54 7.33 7.10 -15.65
CA PRO A 54 7.07 8.29 -14.84
C PRO A 54 5.67 8.87 -15.04
N ALA A 55 5.12 8.76 -16.25
CA ALA A 55 3.79 9.26 -16.55
C ALA A 55 2.71 8.40 -15.87
N ARG A 56 2.87 7.08 -15.88
CA ARG A 56 1.99 6.15 -15.14
C ARG A 56 2.09 6.36 -13.64
N GLU A 57 3.29 6.53 -13.10
CA GLU A 57 3.56 6.75 -11.67
C GLU A 57 2.91 8.06 -11.19
N ALA A 58 3.09 9.16 -11.91
CA ALA A 58 2.45 10.44 -11.59
C ALA A 58 0.91 10.33 -11.55
N ARG A 59 0.30 9.62 -12.52
CA ARG A 59 -1.15 9.36 -12.53
C ARG A 59 -1.62 8.52 -11.33
N GLN A 60 -0.80 7.56 -10.88
CA GLN A 60 -1.13 6.75 -9.68
C GLN A 60 -1.13 7.60 -8.43
N ILE A 61 -0.08 8.40 -8.23
CA ILE A 61 0.04 9.30 -7.08
C ILE A 61 -1.16 10.24 -7.02
N ALA A 62 -1.43 10.96 -8.10
CA ALA A 62 -2.54 11.92 -8.14
C ALA A 62 -3.91 11.27 -7.87
N ARG A 63 -4.15 10.05 -8.38
CA ARG A 63 -5.41 9.33 -8.13
C ARG A 63 -5.55 8.95 -6.66
N LEU A 64 -4.48 8.48 -6.04
CA LEU A 64 -4.54 7.96 -4.68
C LEU A 64 -4.49 9.05 -3.62
N GLU A 65 -3.88 10.19 -3.90
CA GLU A 65 -4.02 11.39 -3.06
C GLU A 65 -5.47 11.84 -2.96
N ARG A 66 -6.20 11.89 -4.08
CA ARG A 66 -7.64 12.18 -4.05
C ARG A 66 -8.43 11.16 -3.22
N MET A 67 -8.11 9.87 -3.36
CA MET A 67 -8.75 8.84 -2.54
C MET A 67 -8.41 8.99 -1.04
N ALA A 68 -7.21 9.46 -0.71
CA ALA A 68 -6.84 9.76 0.66
C ALA A 68 -7.68 10.92 1.22
N GLU A 69 -7.81 12.02 0.46
CA GLU A 69 -8.68 13.15 0.82
C GLU A 69 -10.13 12.69 1.05
N GLU A 70 -10.69 11.91 0.12
CA GLU A 70 -12.07 11.40 0.18
C GLU A 70 -12.30 10.44 1.37
N SER A 71 -11.27 9.73 1.84
CA SER A 71 -11.35 8.77 2.95
C SER A 71 -10.97 9.35 4.31
N GLY A 72 -10.57 10.63 4.37
CA GLY A 72 -10.09 11.27 5.60
C GLY A 72 -8.66 10.86 6.00
N LEU A 73 -7.89 10.28 5.08
CA LEU A 73 -6.47 9.97 5.26
C LEU A 73 -5.63 11.18 4.81
N ASP A 74 -4.58 11.51 5.57
CA ASP A 74 -3.63 12.56 5.18
C ASP A 74 -3.02 12.28 3.79
N PRO A 75 -3.24 13.14 2.78
CA PRO A 75 -2.70 12.95 1.44
C PRO A 75 -1.17 12.91 1.41
N ALA A 76 -0.50 13.65 2.31
CA ALA A 76 0.95 13.63 2.40
C ALA A 76 1.46 12.28 2.91
N PHE A 77 0.78 11.67 3.87
CA PHE A 77 1.04 10.29 4.30
C PHE A 77 0.80 9.29 3.17
N ALA A 78 -0.34 9.39 2.47
CA ALA A 78 -0.64 8.52 1.33
C ALA A 78 0.43 8.61 0.24
N ARG A 79 0.87 9.81 -0.13
CA ARG A 79 1.97 10.03 -1.07
C ARG A 79 3.25 9.33 -0.63
N LYS A 80 3.66 9.48 0.63
CA LYS A 80 4.88 8.83 1.17
C LYS A 80 4.79 7.31 1.07
N PHE A 81 3.68 6.72 1.50
CA PHE A 81 3.45 5.29 1.43
C PHE A 81 3.50 4.78 -0.02
N LEU A 82 2.89 5.50 -0.96
CA LEU A 82 2.84 5.09 -2.35
C LEU A 82 4.17 5.23 -3.07
N ASN A 83 4.94 6.27 -2.77
CA ASN A 83 6.29 6.40 -3.28
C ASN A 83 7.15 5.22 -2.81
N PHE A 84 7.04 4.82 -1.54
CA PHE A 84 7.72 3.62 -1.04
C PHE A 84 7.32 2.37 -1.84
N VAL A 85 6.02 2.12 -2.02
CA VAL A 85 5.53 0.96 -2.76
C VAL A 85 5.97 0.98 -4.23
N ILE A 86 5.96 2.14 -4.89
CA ILE A 86 6.41 2.28 -6.29
C ILE A 86 7.91 1.99 -6.40
N SER A 87 8.73 2.52 -5.50
CA SER A 87 10.17 2.26 -5.48
C SER A 87 10.49 0.77 -5.35
N GLU A 88 9.79 0.04 -4.48
CA GLU A 88 9.96 -1.41 -4.35
C GLU A 88 9.54 -2.17 -5.61
N VAL A 89 8.49 -1.71 -6.31
CA VAL A 89 8.07 -2.31 -7.59
C VAL A 89 9.12 -2.11 -8.67
N ILE A 90 9.66 -0.90 -8.82
CA ILE A 90 10.69 -0.59 -9.82
C ILE A 90 11.94 -1.44 -9.55
N ARG A 91 12.39 -1.52 -8.29
CA ARG A 91 13.51 -2.37 -7.89
C ARG A 91 13.31 -3.84 -8.28
N HIS A 92 12.09 -4.37 -8.13
CA HIS A 92 11.78 -5.73 -8.59
C HIS A 92 11.77 -5.86 -10.12
N HIS A 93 11.34 -4.83 -10.85
CA HIS A 93 11.34 -4.87 -12.32
C HIS A 93 12.76 -4.90 -12.88
N GLU A 94 13.66 -4.10 -12.30
CA GLU A 94 15.09 -4.09 -12.65
C GLU A 94 15.73 -5.47 -12.48
N GLN A 95 15.30 -6.26 -11.48
CA GLN A 95 15.80 -7.63 -11.28
C GLN A 95 15.41 -8.60 -12.40
N PHE A 96 14.33 -8.36 -13.15
CA PHE A 96 13.94 -9.20 -14.28
C PHE A 96 14.64 -8.82 -15.59
N GLN A 97 15.30 -7.66 -15.63
CA GLN A 97 16.01 -7.18 -16.82
C GLN A 97 17.48 -7.59 -16.86
N ASN A 98 18.02 -8.09 -15.75
CA ASN A 98 19.40 -8.55 -15.61
C ASN A 98 19.54 -10.06 -15.85
#